data_AF-A0A7G5BVQ0-F1
#
_entry.id   AF-A0A7G5BVQ0-F1
#
_cell.length_a   1.000
_cell.length_b   1.000
_cell.length_c   1.000
_cell.angle_alpha   90.00
_cell.angle_beta   90.00
_cell.angle_gamma   90.00
#
_symmetry.space_group_name_H-M   'P 1'
#
loop_
_entity.id
_entity.type
_entity.pdbx_description
1 polymer ?
#
loop_
_entity_poly.entity_id
_entity_poly.type
_entity_poly.pdbx_seq_one_letter_code
_entity_poly.pdbx_strand_id
1 'polypeptide(L)'
;MKQLLVFLLFAALFCWLMFSPIYKHVLVIRQALLQQEADYLLEVGASGRYGYIDGGMVAESRDRLSQYGFTASSLRYEVTSTSGADADNAASPLLRGVGIRLRITYPYDNLLDIDRLIGVTPPSDEARIAGGGMKMSEYVPSR
;
A
#
# COMPACT_ATOMS: atom_id res chain seq x y z
N MET A 1 -30.24 35.52 16.62
CA MET A 1 -30.32 34.54 15.51
C MET A 1 -29.23 34.76 14.45
N LYS A 2 -29.06 35.97 13.88
CA LYS A 2 -28.04 36.26 12.86
C LYS A 2 -26.59 35.98 13.31
N GLN A 3 -26.24 36.33 14.55
CA GLN A 3 -24.91 36.06 15.11
C GLN A 3 -24.59 34.56 15.25
N LEU A 4 -25.60 33.76 15.60
CA LEU A 4 -25.44 32.31 15.75
C LEU A 4 -25.21 31.64 14.39
N LEU A 5 -25.88 32.12 13.35
CA LEU A 5 -25.68 31.66 11.98
C LEU A 5 -24.29 32.02 11.44
N VAL A 6 -23.82 33.25 11.70
CA VAL A 6 -22.47 33.70 11.34
C VAL A 6 -21.42 32.86 12.06
N PHE A 7 -21.61 32.58 13.35
CA PHE A 7 -20.72 31.73 14.13
C PHE A 7 -20.62 30.31 13.53
N LEU A 8 -21.76 29.68 13.20
CA LEU A 8 -21.77 28.34 12.60
C LEU A 8 -21.08 28.31 11.23
N LEU A 9 -21.29 29.32 10.39
CA LEU A 9 -20.62 29.44 9.09
C LEU A 9 -19.10 29.57 9.25
N PHE A 10 -18.63 30.42 10.17
CA PHE A 10 -17.21 30.57 10.43
C PHE A 10 -16.59 29.30 11.02
N ALA A 11 -17.27 28.65 11.98
CA ALA A 11 -16.80 27.41 12.58
C ALA A 11 -16.65 26.29 11.52
N ALA A 12 -17.64 26.15 10.64
CA ALA A 12 -17.59 25.17 9.55
C ALA A 12 -16.47 25.49 8.54
N LEU A 13 -16.28 26.77 8.18
CA LEU A 13 -15.21 27.20 7.28
C LEU A 13 -13.83 26.96 7.88
N PHE A 14 -13.63 27.26 9.17
CA PHE A 14 -12.36 27.01 9.86
C PHE A 14 -12.07 25.52 9.97
N CYS A 15 -13.07 24.69 10.30
CA CYS A 15 -12.90 23.24 10.28
C CYS A 15 -12.50 22.77 8.88
N TRP A 16 -13.18 23.26 7.83
CA TRP A 16 -12.83 22.93 6.45
C TRP A 16 -11.39 23.29 6.10
N LEU A 17 -10.97 24.53 6.36
CA LEU A 17 -9.63 25.01 6.06
C LEU A 17 -8.54 24.22 6.79
N MET A 18 -8.82 23.79 8.03
CA MET A 18 -7.84 23.05 8.83
C MET A 18 -7.71 21.59 8.39
N PHE A 19 -8.81 20.94 7.97
CA PHE A 19 -8.84 19.51 7.66
C PHE A 19 -8.74 19.17 6.17
N SER A 20 -9.10 20.08 5.27
CA SER A 20 -9.07 19.87 3.82
C SER A 20 -7.69 19.48 3.27
N PRO A 21 -6.55 20.00 3.75
CA PRO A 21 -5.24 19.56 3.25
C PRO A 21 -4.84 18.18 3.80
N ILE A 22 -5.27 17.85 5.01
CA ILE A 22 -4.68 16.76 5.81
C ILE A 22 -4.98 15.39 5.20
N TYR A 23 -6.22 15.13 4.77
CA TYR A 23 -6.59 13.79 4.27
C TYR A 23 -5.83 13.42 2.98
N LYS A 24 -5.53 14.39 2.11
CA LYS A 24 -4.70 14.17 0.92
C LYS A 24 -3.26 13.83 1.29
N HIS A 25 -2.70 14.48 2.30
CA HIS A 25 -1.38 14.13 2.81
C HIS A 25 -1.36 12.71 3.40
N VAL A 26 -2.38 12.33 4.17
CA VAL A 26 -2.52 10.96 4.69
C VAL A 26 -2.56 9.94 3.54
N LEU A 27 -3.31 10.24 2.48
CA LEU A 27 -3.39 9.37 1.30
C LEU A 27 -2.01 9.19 0.64
N VAL A 28 -1.30 10.29 0.38
CA VAL A 28 0.03 10.27 -0.24
C VAL A 28 1.02 9.49 0.63
N ILE A 29 1.01 9.71 1.95
CA ILE A 29 1.88 8.99 2.88
C ILE A 29 1.56 7.48 2.87
N ARG A 30 0.29 7.10 2.88
CA ARG A 30 -0.10 5.67 2.80
C ARG A 30 0.40 5.04 1.51
N GLN A 31 0.25 5.72 0.37
CA GLN A 31 0.76 5.22 -0.90
C GLN A 31 2.30 5.11 -0.90
N ALA A 32 3.00 6.10 -0.33
CA ALA A 32 4.46 6.07 -0.21
C ALA A 32 4.94 4.91 0.68
N LEU A 33 4.27 4.65 1.81
CA LEU A 33 4.60 3.53 2.70
C LEU A 33 4.36 2.18 2.02
N LEU A 34 3.26 2.02 1.28
CA LEU A 34 3.00 0.81 0.50
C LEU A 34 4.07 0.59 -0.57
N GLN A 35 4.50 1.65 -1.25
CA GLN A 35 5.55 1.55 -2.26
C GLN A 35 6.90 1.19 -1.62
N GLN A 36 7.27 1.88 -0.54
CA GLN A 36 8.50 1.61 0.21
C GLN A 36 8.56 0.15 0.70
N GLU A 37 7.44 -0.36 1.22
CA GLU A 37 7.36 -1.73 1.70
C GLU A 37 7.43 -2.76 0.55
N ALA A 38 6.82 -2.45 -0.59
CA ALA A 38 6.94 -3.29 -1.79
C ALA A 38 8.38 -3.33 -2.31
N ASP A 39 9.06 -2.18 -2.36
CA ASP A 39 10.45 -2.08 -2.79
C ASP A 39 11.38 -2.84 -1.82
N TYR A 40 11.14 -2.72 -0.51
CA TYR A 40 11.88 -3.47 0.52
C TYR A 40 11.72 -4.98 0.35
N LEU A 41 10.48 -5.48 0.21
CA LEU A 41 10.23 -6.90 0.02
C LEU A 41 10.83 -7.43 -1.28
N LEU A 42 10.79 -6.64 -2.36
CA LEU A 42 11.44 -7.00 -3.62
C LEU A 42 12.96 -7.05 -3.47
N GLU A 43 13.56 -6.11 -2.74
CA GLU A 43 15.01 -6.09 -2.49
C GLU A 43 15.45 -7.35 -1.72
N VAL A 44 14.72 -7.69 -0.65
CA VAL A 44 15.03 -8.86 0.17
C VAL A 44 14.69 -10.15 -0.58
N GLY A 45 13.49 -10.27 -1.11
CA GLY A 45 13.00 -11.50 -1.74
C GLY A 45 13.70 -11.84 -3.05
N ALA A 46 14.05 -10.84 -3.86
CA ALA A 46 14.82 -11.06 -5.09
C ALA A 46 16.34 -11.16 -4.85
N SER A 47 16.82 -11.09 -3.61
CA SER A 47 18.24 -11.18 -3.30
C SER A 47 18.83 -12.55 -3.64
N GLY A 48 20.17 -12.60 -3.71
CA GLY A 48 20.93 -13.83 -3.96
C GLY A 48 20.68 -14.98 -2.97
N ARG A 49 20.13 -14.69 -1.79
CA ARG A 49 19.83 -15.68 -0.75
C ARG A 49 18.47 -16.34 -0.90
N TYR A 50 17.46 -15.58 -1.33
CA TYR A 50 16.07 -16.03 -1.29
C TYR A 50 15.57 -16.40 -2.68
N GLY A 51 15.42 -15.45 -3.60
CA GLY A 51 14.78 -15.69 -4.90
C GLY A 51 13.28 -15.97 -4.83
N TYR A 52 12.62 -15.60 -3.72
CA TYR A 52 11.17 -15.77 -3.49
C TYR A 52 10.70 -14.76 -2.42
N ILE A 53 9.38 -14.57 -2.30
CA ILE A 53 8.72 -13.81 -1.22
C ILE A 53 7.65 -14.70 -0.58
N ASP A 54 7.98 -15.34 0.54
CA ASP A 54 7.09 -16.31 1.18
C ASP A 54 6.08 -15.68 2.15
N GLY A 55 5.20 -16.51 2.71
CA GLY A 55 4.21 -16.09 3.69
C GLY A 55 4.80 -15.52 4.98
N GLY A 56 6.03 -15.91 5.36
CA GLY A 56 6.72 -15.37 6.53
C GLY A 56 7.12 -13.91 6.30
N MET A 57 7.75 -13.62 5.16
CA MET A 57 8.09 -12.25 4.76
C MET A 57 6.86 -11.36 4.65
N VAL A 58 5.75 -11.89 4.11
CA VAL A 58 4.46 -11.18 4.01
C VAL A 58 3.87 -10.91 5.40
N ALA A 59 3.97 -11.86 6.35
CA ALA A 59 3.49 -11.64 7.71
C ALA A 59 4.27 -10.53 8.41
N GLU A 60 5.61 -10.54 8.33
CA GLU A 60 6.44 -9.47 8.89
C GLU A 60 6.14 -8.10 8.25
N SER A 61 5.86 -8.08 6.95
CA SER A 61 5.43 -6.87 6.23
C SER A 61 4.12 -6.30 6.79
N ARG A 62 3.14 -7.16 7.07
CA ARG A 62 1.88 -6.74 7.69
C ARG A 62 2.11 -6.15 9.08
N ASP A 63 3.01 -6.74 9.87
CA ASP A 63 3.36 -6.24 11.19
C ASP A 63 4.01 -4.86 11.11
N ARG A 64 4.95 -4.65 10.17
CA ARG A 64 5.55 -3.32 9.94
C ARG A 64 4.51 -2.28 9.52
N LEU A 65 3.66 -2.60 8.54
CA LEU A 65 2.61 -1.67 8.09
C LEU A 65 1.59 -1.37 9.19
N SER A 66 1.31 -2.32 10.09
CA SER A 66 0.40 -2.09 11.22
C SER A 66 0.88 -0.99 12.17
N GLN A 67 2.19 -0.81 12.32
CA GLN A 67 2.80 0.25 13.13
C GLN A 67 2.51 1.65 12.56
N TYR A 68 2.19 1.75 11.27
CA TYR A 68 1.81 2.99 10.59
C TYR A 68 0.30 3.18 10.47
N GLY A 69 -0.50 2.35 11.15
CA GLY A 69 -1.96 2.48 11.19
C GLY A 69 -2.70 1.76 10.06
N PHE A 70 -2.06 0.82 9.36
CA PHE A 70 -2.74 -0.08 8.43
C PHE A 70 -3.43 -1.22 9.18
N THR A 71 -4.62 -1.60 8.74
CA THR A 71 -5.27 -2.82 9.25
C THR A 71 -4.70 -4.04 8.53
N ALA A 72 -4.03 -4.93 9.26
CA ALA A 72 -3.32 -6.08 8.69
C ALA A 72 -4.23 -6.96 7.82
N SER A 73 -5.46 -7.26 8.25
CA SER A 73 -6.41 -8.08 7.48
C SER A 73 -6.92 -7.42 6.19
N SER A 74 -6.83 -6.09 6.10
CA SER A 74 -7.26 -5.33 4.92
C SER A 74 -6.19 -5.26 3.84
N LEU A 75 -4.92 -5.58 4.14
CA LEU A 75 -3.85 -5.63 3.14
C LEU A 75 -3.98 -6.88 2.26
N ARG A 76 -3.81 -6.72 0.95
CA ARG A 76 -3.76 -7.83 0.00
C ARG A 76 -2.42 -7.80 -0.74
N TYR A 77 -1.81 -8.97 -0.84
CA TYR A 77 -0.52 -9.19 -1.48
C TYR A 77 -0.73 -10.12 -2.67
N GLU A 78 -0.10 -9.78 -3.79
CA GLU A 78 -0.05 -10.59 -4.99
C GLU A 78 1.41 -10.71 -5.39
N VAL A 79 1.93 -11.93 -5.33
CA VAL A 79 3.32 -12.26 -5.70
C VAL A 79 3.27 -13.15 -6.93
N THR A 80 3.89 -12.73 -8.03
CA THR A 80 3.92 -13.50 -9.28
C THR A 80 5.31 -13.45 -9.90
N SER A 81 5.60 -14.31 -10.88
CA SER A 81 6.85 -14.27 -11.64
C SER A 81 6.65 -13.94 -13.12
N THR A 82 7.73 -13.52 -13.79
CA THR A 82 7.74 -13.36 -15.26
C THR A 82 7.71 -14.69 -15.98
N SER A 83 8.15 -15.76 -15.33
CA SER A 83 8.20 -17.12 -15.89
C SER A 83 6.92 -17.93 -15.71
N GLY A 84 6.00 -17.47 -14.85
CA GLY A 84 4.81 -18.23 -14.43
C GLY A 84 5.06 -19.22 -13.30
N ALA A 85 6.31 -19.43 -12.88
CA ALA A 85 6.65 -20.20 -11.68
C ALA A 85 6.26 -19.46 -10.39
N ASP A 86 6.04 -20.23 -9.32
CA ASP A 86 5.62 -19.74 -8.00
C ASP A 86 6.72 -18.88 -7.36
N ALA A 87 6.45 -17.59 -7.20
CA ALA A 87 7.37 -16.62 -6.64
C ALA A 87 7.31 -16.52 -5.11
N ASP A 88 6.41 -17.27 -4.48
CA ASP A 88 6.16 -17.33 -3.05
C ASP A 88 6.62 -18.65 -2.40
N ASN A 89 7.20 -19.54 -3.19
CA ASN A 89 7.60 -20.87 -2.75
C ASN A 89 9.08 -20.94 -2.36
N ALA A 90 9.35 -20.99 -1.05
CA ALA A 90 10.70 -21.13 -0.52
C ALA A 90 11.41 -22.44 -0.90
N ALA A 91 10.66 -23.51 -1.20
CA ALA A 91 11.23 -24.79 -1.61
C ALA A 91 11.66 -24.80 -3.09
N SER A 92 11.24 -23.81 -3.89
CA SER A 92 11.64 -23.67 -5.28
C SER A 92 11.98 -22.21 -5.63
N PRO A 93 13.10 -21.67 -5.09
CA PRO A 93 13.58 -20.34 -5.42
C PRO A 93 13.70 -20.07 -6.92
N LEU A 94 13.33 -18.86 -7.34
CA LEU A 94 13.44 -18.44 -8.73
C LEU A 94 14.89 -18.09 -9.05
N LEU A 95 15.42 -18.70 -10.10
CA LEU A 95 16.80 -18.50 -10.54
C LEU A 95 17.06 -17.06 -10.99
N ARG A 96 18.33 -16.68 -10.95
CA ARG A 96 18.81 -15.39 -11.41
C ARG A 96 18.27 -15.02 -12.80
N GLY A 97 17.73 -13.82 -12.92
CA GLY A 97 17.15 -13.29 -14.17
C GLY A 97 15.65 -13.53 -14.35
N VAL A 98 15.01 -14.34 -13.49
CA VAL A 98 13.55 -14.42 -13.43
C VAL A 98 13.02 -13.23 -12.62
N GLY A 99 12.05 -12.50 -13.17
CA GLY A 99 11.46 -11.34 -12.50
C GLY A 99 10.42 -11.76 -11.47
N ILE A 100 10.54 -11.25 -10.25
CA ILE A 100 9.53 -11.33 -9.19
C ILE A 100 8.72 -10.04 -9.24
N ARG A 101 7.41 -10.16 -9.38
CA ARG A 101 6.45 -9.05 -9.28
C ARG A 101 5.74 -9.12 -7.94
N LEU A 102 5.65 -7.97 -7.29
CA LEU A 102 4.92 -7.82 -6.04
C LEU A 102 3.92 -6.67 -6.20
N ARG A 103 2.70 -6.89 -5.74
CA ARG A 103 1.69 -5.84 -5.59
C ARG A 103 1.06 -5.93 -4.21
N ILE A 104 1.08 -4.82 -3.49
CA ILE A 104 0.43 -4.65 -2.18
C ILE A 104 -0.73 -3.67 -2.39
N THR A 105 -1.93 -4.02 -1.94
CA THR A 105 -3.11 -3.15 -2.06
C THR A 105 -3.85 -2.98 -0.74
N TYR A 106 -4.38 -1.77 -0.52
CA TYR A 106 -5.12 -1.38 0.68
C TYR A 106 -6.35 -0.55 0.28
N PRO A 107 -7.52 -0.68 0.94
CA PRO A 107 -8.70 0.13 0.61
C PRO A 107 -8.47 1.64 0.85
N TYR A 108 -9.20 2.49 0.13
CA TYR A 108 -9.25 3.92 0.44
C TYR A 108 -10.01 4.21 1.75
N ASP A 109 -10.81 3.26 2.22
CA ASP A 109 -11.80 3.44 3.28
C ASP A 109 -12.67 4.68 2.98
N ASN A 110 -13.09 5.42 4.01
CA ASN A 110 -13.89 6.64 3.85
C ASN A 110 -13.04 7.91 3.71
N LEU A 111 -11.74 7.77 3.39
CA LEU A 111 -10.80 8.91 3.42
C LEU A 111 -11.16 10.00 2.39
N LEU A 112 -11.77 9.61 1.28
CA LEU A 112 -12.14 10.51 0.17
C LEU A 112 -13.63 10.88 0.16
N ASP A 113 -14.43 10.44 1.14
CA ASP A 113 -15.84 10.81 1.22
C ASP A 113 -16.07 12.32 1.34
N ILE A 114 -15.09 13.03 1.93
CA ILE A 114 -15.13 14.49 2.06
C ILE A 114 -15.17 15.21 0.70
N ASP A 115 -14.66 14.58 -0.36
CA ASP A 115 -14.65 15.14 -1.72
C ASP A 115 -16.08 15.36 -2.27
N ARG A 116 -17.08 14.67 -1.71
CA ARG A 116 -18.51 14.88 -2.03
C ARG A 116 -18.96 16.30 -1.75
N LEU A 117 -18.36 16.97 -0.75
CA LEU A 117 -18.73 18.33 -0.37
C LEU A 117 -18.30 19.38 -1.41
N ILE A 118 -17.41 19.03 -2.33
CA ILE A 118 -16.99 19.86 -3.47
C ILE A 118 -17.50 19.32 -4.81
N GLY A 119 -18.48 18.41 -4.78
CA GLY A 119 -19.12 17.85 -5.98
C GLY A 119 -18.27 16.80 -6.71
N VAL A 120 -17.24 16.26 -6.08
CA VAL A 120 -16.43 15.17 -6.65
C VAL A 120 -16.97 13.83 -6.15
N THR A 121 -17.18 12.89 -7.08
CA THR A 121 -17.63 11.53 -6.75
C THR A 121 -16.45 10.76 -6.13
N PRO A 122 -16.61 10.20 -4.92
CA PRO A 122 -15.55 9.40 -4.29
C PRO A 122 -15.33 8.09 -5.07
N PRO A 123 -14.15 7.46 -4.93
CA PRO A 123 -13.90 6.14 -5.50
C PRO A 123 -14.91 5.11 -4.99
N SER A 124 -15.10 4.02 -5.76
CA SER A 124 -15.94 2.90 -5.30
C SER A 124 -15.36 2.24 -4.05
N ASP A 125 -16.20 1.53 -3.30
CA ASP A 125 -15.79 0.77 -2.10
C ASP A 125 -14.74 -0.32 -2.42
N GLU A 126 -14.68 -0.75 -3.68
CA GLU A 126 -13.69 -1.70 -4.18
C GLU A 126 -12.37 -1.06 -4.60
N ALA A 127 -12.30 0.28 -4.68
CA ALA A 127 -11.09 0.98 -5.05
C ALA A 127 -10.02 0.81 -3.98
N ARG A 128 -8.77 0.64 -4.42
CA ARG A 128 -7.63 0.38 -3.53
C ARG A 128 -6.45 1.22 -3.95
N ILE A 129 -5.75 1.76 -2.96
CA ILE A 129 -4.38 2.23 -3.15
C ILE A 129 -3.47 1.02 -3.34
N ALA A 130 -2.43 1.19 -4.12
CA ALA A 130 -1.48 0.14 -4.43
C ALA A 130 -0.03 0.65 -4.38
N GLY A 131 0.86 -0.19 -3.88
CA GLY A 131 2.30 -0.11 -4.09
C GLY A 131 2.77 -1.40 -4.76
N GLY A 132 3.81 -1.33 -5.57
CA GLY A 132 4.27 -2.53 -6.26
C GLY A 132 5.43 -2.28 -7.20
N GLY A 133 5.94 -3.38 -7.75
CA GLY A 133 7.09 -3.33 -8.64
C GLY A 133 7.48 -4.70 -9.15
N MET A 134 8.62 -4.73 -9.83
CA MET A 134 9.27 -5.94 -10.27
C MET A 134 10.76 -5.82 -10.04
N LYS A 135 11.39 -6.88 -9.51
CA LYS A 135 12.85 -7.00 -9.46
C LYS A 135 13.27 -8.36 -9.99
N MET A 136 14.40 -8.39 -10.70
CA MET A 136 14.99 -9.64 -11.17
C MET A 136 15.61 -10.37 -9.99
N SER A 137 15.31 -11.67 -9.86
CA SER A 137 15.98 -12.52 -8.90
C SER A 137 17.48 -12.52 -9.14
N GLU A 138 18.23 -12.51 -8.06
CA GLU A 138 19.69 -12.64 -8.01
C GLU A 138 20.11 -14.02 -7.49
N TYR A 139 19.14 -14.89 -7.17
CA TYR A 139 19.40 -16.19 -6.56
C TYR A 139 20.29 -17.09 -7.41
N VAL A 140 21.37 -17.57 -6.80
CA VAL A 140 22.29 -18.55 -7.37
C VAL A 140 22.37 -19.74 -6.42
N PRO A 141 21.97 -20.95 -6.84
CA PRO A 141 22.14 -22.14 -6.02
C PRO A 141 23.63 -22.30 -5.67
N SER A 142 23.96 -22.34 -4.39
CA SER A 142 25.29 -22.74 -3.95
C SER A 142 25.51 -24.19 -4.36
N ARG A 143 26.58 -24.46 -5.12
CA ARG A 143 27.05 -25.82 -5.40
C ARG A 143 27.42 -26.56 -4.13
#